data_AF-A0A9R0SEQ3-F1
#
_entry.id   AF-A0A9R0SEQ3-F1
#
_cell.length_a   1.000
_cell.length_b   1.000
_cell.length_c   1.000
_cell.angle_alpha   90.00
_cell.angle_beta   90.00
_cell.angle_gamma   90.00
#
_symmetry.space_group_name_H-M   'P 1'
#
loop_
_entity.id
_entity.type
_entity.pdbx_description
1 polymer ?
#
loop_
_entity_poly.entity_id
_entity_poly.type
_entity_poly.pdbx_seq_one_letter_code
_entity_poly.pdbx_strand_id
1 'polypeptide(L)'
;MLMWKSPPKTVLLLKKLGDELMEEAKEVASFLHHQEKMNVLVEPDVHDIFARIPGYGFVQTFYTQDTSDLHERVDFVTCLGGDGVILHASNLFRTSVPPVVSFNLGSLGFLTSHIFEGFRQDMRAVIHGNNTLGVYITLRMRLRCVIFRNGKAMPGKVFDVLNEVVVDRGSNPYLSKIECYEHNHLITKVQGDGVIVATPTGSTAYSTAAGGSMVG
;
A
#
# COMPACT_ATOMS: atom_id res chain seq x y z
N MET A 1 -16.23 -9.92 1.83
CA MET A 1 -16.44 -9.79 3.28
C MET A 1 -15.32 -10.55 3.98
N LEU A 2 -14.56 -9.86 4.82
CA LEU A 2 -13.47 -10.42 5.60
C LEU A 2 -14.03 -10.97 6.91
N MET A 3 -13.67 -12.19 7.24
CA MET A 3 -13.94 -12.82 8.54
C MET A 3 -12.61 -13.21 9.15
N TRP A 4 -12.33 -12.68 10.34
CA TRP A 4 -11.16 -13.08 11.11
C TRP A 4 -11.33 -14.53 11.59
N LYS A 5 -10.40 -15.41 11.26
CA LYS A 5 -10.38 -16.79 11.80
C LYS A 5 -10.12 -16.79 13.31
N SER A 6 -9.32 -15.82 13.75
CA SER A 6 -9.03 -15.49 15.15
C SER A 6 -8.88 -13.97 15.26
N PRO A 7 -9.19 -13.37 16.42
CA PRO A 7 -8.99 -11.93 16.61
C PRO A 7 -7.56 -11.51 16.21
N PRO A 8 -7.40 -10.43 15.42
CA PRO A 8 -6.09 -9.97 14.99
C PRO A 8 -5.28 -9.53 16.21
N LYS A 9 -3.98 -9.84 16.21
CA LYS A 9 -3.06 -9.57 17.31
C LYS A 9 -1.98 -8.58 16.93
N THR A 10 -1.59 -8.52 15.67
CA THR A 10 -0.46 -7.70 15.23
C THR A 10 -0.88 -6.78 14.09
N VAL A 11 -0.65 -5.49 14.29
CA VAL A 11 -0.93 -4.44 13.32
C VAL A 11 0.36 -3.75 12.90
N LEU A 12 0.52 -3.57 11.58
CA LEU A 12 1.56 -2.70 11.05
C LEU A 12 1.00 -1.29 10.89
N LEU A 13 1.54 -0.34 11.63
CA LEU A 13 1.23 1.08 11.54
C LEU A 13 2.20 1.77 10.58
N LEU A 14 1.68 2.20 9.45
CA LEU A 14 2.38 3.03 8.47
C LEU A 14 1.88 4.46 8.54
N LYS A 15 2.77 5.41 8.33
CA LYS A 15 2.41 6.83 8.21
C LYS A 15 3.10 7.47 7.01
N LYS A 16 2.58 8.61 6.57
CA LYS A 16 3.28 9.50 5.63
C LYS A 16 4.69 9.81 6.15
N LEU A 17 5.65 9.88 5.23
CA LEU A 17 7.03 10.30 5.54
C LEU A 17 7.06 11.72 6.10
N GLY A 18 8.05 12.00 6.96
CA GLY A 18 8.18 13.25 7.71
C GLY A 18 7.49 13.23 9.07
N ASP A 19 7.61 14.32 9.83
CA ASP A 19 7.20 14.38 11.24
C ASP A 19 5.73 14.78 11.44
N GLU A 20 5.05 15.23 10.37
CA GLU A 20 3.70 15.83 10.41
C GLU A 20 2.67 14.95 11.11
N LEU A 21 2.76 13.62 10.95
CA LEU A 21 1.75 12.68 11.46
C LEU A 21 2.21 11.86 12.67
N MET A 22 3.25 12.32 13.39
CA MET A 22 3.78 11.60 14.54
C MET A 22 2.86 11.65 15.76
N GLU A 23 2.10 12.73 15.95
CA GLU A 23 1.15 12.83 17.06
C GLU A 23 0.00 11.83 16.90
N GLU A 24 -0.51 11.70 15.68
CA GLU A 24 -1.58 10.77 15.34
C GLU A 24 -1.08 9.32 15.33
N ALA A 25 0.14 9.08 14.86
CA ALA A 25 0.78 7.76 14.97
C ALA A 25 0.91 7.33 16.44
N LYS A 26 1.30 8.24 17.34
CA LYS A 26 1.36 8.00 18.79
C LYS A 26 -0.01 7.70 19.38
N GLU A 27 -1.03 8.46 19.00
CA GLU A 27 -2.40 8.25 19.46
C GLU A 27 -2.93 6.86 19.04
N VAL A 28 -2.73 6.49 17.77
CA VAL A 28 -3.14 5.21 17.20
C VAL A 28 -2.37 4.06 17.84
N ALA A 29 -1.05 4.17 17.98
CA ALA A 29 -0.22 3.15 18.62
C ALA A 29 -0.64 2.90 20.08
N SER A 30 -0.86 3.98 20.85
CA SER A 30 -1.32 3.90 22.24
C SER A 30 -2.69 3.25 22.36
N PHE A 31 -3.62 3.63 21.47
CA PHE A 31 -4.95 3.04 21.42
C PHE A 31 -4.89 1.52 21.16
N LEU A 32 -4.17 1.12 20.11
CA LEU A 32 -4.05 -0.28 19.70
C LEU A 32 -3.40 -1.14 20.77
N HIS A 33 -2.36 -0.63 21.43
CA HIS A 33 -1.67 -1.38 22.47
C HIS A 33 -2.47 -1.43 23.78
N HIS A 34 -2.87 -0.29 24.31
CA HIS A 34 -3.45 -0.23 25.66
C HIS A 34 -4.91 -0.66 25.72
N GLN A 35 -5.71 -0.31 24.72
CA GLN A 35 -7.15 -0.61 24.69
C GLN A 35 -7.43 -1.92 23.96
N GLU A 36 -6.85 -2.11 22.77
CA GLU A 36 -7.13 -3.27 21.91
C GLU A 36 -6.16 -4.44 22.14
N LYS A 37 -5.16 -4.28 23.02
CA LYS A 37 -4.17 -5.31 23.40
C LYS A 37 -3.41 -5.90 22.22
N MET A 38 -3.13 -5.08 21.21
CA MET A 38 -2.39 -5.47 20.02
C MET A 38 -0.88 -5.25 20.14
N ASN A 39 -0.12 -6.03 19.39
CA ASN A 39 1.27 -5.76 19.04
C ASN A 39 1.31 -4.73 17.92
N VAL A 40 2.04 -3.63 18.13
CA VAL A 40 2.17 -2.54 17.16
C VAL A 40 3.55 -2.61 16.52
N LEU A 41 3.60 -2.88 15.23
CA LEU A 41 4.80 -2.81 14.41
C LEU A 41 4.84 -1.48 13.65
N VAL A 42 6.02 -0.89 13.52
CA VAL A 42 6.28 0.27 12.66
C VAL A 42 7.58 0.06 11.87
N GLU A 43 7.78 0.85 10.82
CA GLU A 43 9.04 0.83 10.05
C GLU A 43 10.25 1.27 10.88
N PRO A 44 11.47 0.78 10.58
CA PRO A 44 12.68 1.08 11.37
C PRO A 44 12.88 2.57 11.67
N ASP A 45 12.77 3.43 10.66
CA ASP A 45 12.99 4.87 10.82
C ASP A 45 11.96 5.51 11.76
N VAL A 46 10.73 5.00 11.78
CA VAL A 46 9.66 5.45 12.68
C VAL A 46 9.88 4.90 14.08
N HIS A 47 10.33 3.66 14.19
CA HIS A 47 10.67 3.01 15.46
C HIS A 47 11.78 3.76 16.20
N ASP A 48 12.82 4.22 15.49
CA ASP A 48 13.92 5.00 16.07
C ASP A 48 13.44 6.28 16.75
N ILE A 49 12.35 6.87 16.25
CA ILE A 49 11.69 8.02 16.88
C ILE A 49 10.92 7.55 18.12
N PHE A 50 10.07 6.53 18.01
CA PHE A 50 9.30 5.98 19.13
C PHE A 50 10.18 5.54 20.31
N ALA A 51 11.34 4.93 20.03
CA ALA A 51 12.28 4.47 21.04
C ALA A 51 12.82 5.59 21.94
N ARG A 52 12.76 6.84 21.47
CA ARG A 52 13.19 8.03 22.24
C ARG A 52 12.05 8.64 23.06
N ILE A 53 10.82 8.16 22.91
CA ILE A 53 9.63 8.70 23.57
C ILE A 53 9.30 7.84 24.80
N PRO A 54 9.35 8.40 26.01
CA PRO A 54 8.96 7.67 27.21
C PRO A 54 7.53 7.12 27.12
N GLY A 55 7.34 5.85 27.50
CA GLY A 55 6.04 5.18 27.46
C GLY A 55 5.74 4.40 26.17
N TYR A 56 6.55 4.52 25.12
CA TYR A 56 6.33 3.83 23.83
C TYR A 56 7.24 2.62 23.58
N GLY A 57 7.91 2.09 24.62
CA GLY A 57 8.77 0.91 24.50
C GLY A 57 8.07 -0.39 24.09
N PHE A 58 6.73 -0.37 23.96
CA PHE A 58 5.94 -1.48 23.43
C PHE A 58 5.90 -1.53 21.90
N VAL A 59 6.25 -0.43 21.22
CA VAL A 59 6.27 -0.37 19.76
C VAL A 59 7.44 -1.20 19.25
N GLN A 60 7.16 -2.10 18.32
CA GLN A 60 8.15 -3.02 17.74
C GLN A 60 8.46 -2.62 16.30
N THR A 61 9.52 -3.20 15.74
CA THR A 61 9.88 -3.01 14.34
C THR A 61 10.24 -4.33 13.67
N PHE A 62 10.45 -4.29 12.36
CA PHE A 62 10.87 -5.41 11.54
C PHE A 62 12.11 -5.00 10.72
N TYR A 63 12.95 -5.97 10.36
CA TYR A 63 14.15 -5.70 9.58
C TYR A 63 13.87 -5.89 8.08
N THR A 64 14.22 -4.87 7.29
CA THR A 64 13.98 -4.78 5.83
C THR A 64 14.68 -5.85 5.00
N GLN A 65 15.69 -6.54 5.57
CA GLN A 65 16.40 -7.61 4.85
C GLN A 65 15.53 -8.86 4.66
N ASP A 66 14.42 -9.00 5.41
CA ASP A 66 13.54 -10.15 5.29
C ASP A 66 12.05 -9.79 5.46
N THR A 67 11.54 -8.92 4.57
CA THR A 67 10.09 -8.63 4.52
C THR A 67 9.26 -9.77 3.93
N SER A 68 9.91 -10.84 3.46
CA SER A 68 9.27 -12.01 2.86
C SER A 68 8.23 -12.63 3.82
N ASP A 69 8.57 -12.73 5.11
CA ASP A 69 7.71 -13.28 6.17
C ASP A 69 6.85 -12.23 6.87
N LEU A 70 6.88 -10.96 6.43
CA LEU A 70 6.14 -9.91 7.13
C LEU A 70 4.63 -10.16 7.05
N HIS A 71 4.15 -10.72 5.94
CA HIS A 71 2.76 -11.08 5.73
C HIS A 71 2.26 -12.19 6.67
N GLU A 72 3.18 -12.98 7.27
CA GLU A 72 2.82 -14.01 8.25
C GLU A 72 2.71 -13.45 9.67
N ARG A 73 3.36 -12.30 9.92
CA ARG A 73 3.43 -11.65 11.24
C ARG A 73 2.40 -10.54 11.42
N VAL A 74 1.93 -9.95 10.33
CA VAL A 74 1.01 -8.80 10.32
C VAL A 74 -0.39 -9.26 9.94
N ASP A 75 -1.35 -9.09 10.85
CA ASP A 75 -2.74 -9.47 10.59
C ASP A 75 -3.47 -8.42 9.74
N PHE A 76 -3.15 -7.13 9.93
CA PHE A 76 -3.61 -6.04 9.08
C PHE A 76 -2.67 -4.83 9.14
N VAL A 77 -2.81 -3.94 8.16
CA VAL A 77 -2.04 -2.69 8.06
C VAL A 77 -2.97 -1.52 8.34
N THR A 78 -2.53 -0.57 9.15
CA THR A 78 -3.19 0.73 9.30
C THR A 78 -2.30 1.84 8.74
N CYS A 79 -2.85 2.65 7.85
CA CYS A 79 -2.12 3.70 7.13
C CYS A 79 -2.63 5.08 7.55
N LEU A 80 -1.72 5.95 8.00
CA LEU A 80 -2.01 7.36 8.30
C LEU A 80 -1.45 8.25 7.19
N GLY A 81 -2.33 8.81 6.37
CA GLY A 81 -1.96 9.68 5.26
C GLY A 81 -2.76 9.40 3.99
N GLY A 82 -2.22 9.84 2.85
CA GLY A 82 -2.88 9.71 1.54
C GLY A 82 -2.62 8.38 0.83
N ASP A 83 -3.05 8.30 -0.43
CA ASP A 83 -2.91 7.14 -1.31
C ASP A 83 -1.46 6.62 -1.44
N GLY A 84 -0.47 7.51 -1.33
CA GLY A 84 0.95 7.14 -1.34
C GLY A 84 1.36 6.15 -0.24
N VAL A 85 0.72 6.21 0.94
CA VAL A 85 0.99 5.27 2.04
C VAL A 85 0.42 3.89 1.73
N ILE A 86 -0.71 3.81 1.01
CA ILE A 86 -1.31 2.56 0.55
C ILE A 86 -0.45 1.93 -0.56
N LEU A 87 0.11 2.75 -1.47
CA LEU A 87 1.07 2.28 -2.46
C LEU A 87 2.34 1.71 -1.80
N HIS A 88 2.83 2.39 -0.77
CA HIS A 88 3.95 1.91 0.03
C HIS A 88 3.63 0.57 0.71
N ALA A 89 2.46 0.43 1.32
CA ALA A 89 1.99 -0.84 1.88
C ALA A 89 1.97 -1.95 0.80
N SER A 90 1.40 -1.68 -0.37
CA SER A 90 1.37 -2.66 -1.47
C SER A 90 2.78 -3.07 -1.92
N ASN A 91 3.75 -2.15 -1.90
CA ASN A 91 5.13 -2.44 -2.29
C ASN A 91 5.87 -3.25 -1.21
N LEU A 92 5.56 -3.01 0.07
CA LEU A 92 6.13 -3.75 1.20
C LEU A 92 5.72 -5.23 1.17
N PHE A 93 4.45 -5.50 0.81
CA PHE A 93 3.89 -6.84 0.71
C PHE A 93 3.83 -7.33 -0.74
N ARG A 94 4.93 -7.92 -1.22
CA ARG A 94 5.00 -8.40 -2.62
C ARG A 94 4.03 -9.54 -2.92
N THR A 95 3.83 -10.47 -1.99
CA THR A 95 2.94 -11.64 -2.19
C THR A 95 1.54 -11.38 -1.66
N SER A 96 1.22 -11.85 -0.47
CA SER A 96 -0.05 -11.64 0.20
C SER A 96 -0.02 -10.31 0.94
N VAL A 97 -1.03 -9.47 0.69
CA VAL A 97 -1.19 -8.19 1.38
C VAL A 97 -2.24 -8.38 2.46
N PRO A 98 -1.90 -8.17 3.76
CA PRO A 98 -2.91 -8.12 4.81
C PRO A 98 -3.95 -7.03 4.51
N PRO A 99 -5.18 -7.12 5.06
CA PRO A 99 -6.17 -6.05 4.94
C PRO A 99 -5.57 -4.69 5.30
N VAL A 100 -5.81 -3.69 4.45
CA VAL A 100 -5.30 -2.32 4.66
C VAL A 100 -6.45 -1.41 5.05
N VAL A 101 -6.33 -0.80 6.22
CA VAL A 101 -7.21 0.26 6.72
C VAL A 101 -6.46 1.56 6.59
N SER A 102 -7.08 2.60 6.05
CA SER A 102 -6.40 3.86 5.81
C SER A 102 -7.21 5.04 6.30
N PHE A 103 -6.57 5.90 7.08
CA PHE A 103 -7.12 7.14 7.60
C PHE A 103 -6.49 8.31 6.86
N ASN A 104 -7.35 9.17 6.36
CA ASN A 104 -6.97 10.45 5.78
C ASN A 104 -7.00 11.54 6.87
N LEU A 105 -5.92 12.34 6.91
CA LEU A 105 -5.71 13.46 7.84
C LEU A 105 -5.71 14.82 7.10
N GLY A 106 -6.06 14.83 5.82
CA GLY A 106 -6.15 16.03 4.98
C GLY A 106 -7.25 15.89 3.92
N SER A 107 -6.93 16.15 2.65
CA SER A 107 -7.90 15.98 1.55
C SER A 107 -8.16 14.51 1.24
N LEU A 108 -9.42 14.14 1.01
CA LEU A 108 -9.83 12.77 0.70
C LEU A 108 -9.15 12.28 -0.59
N GLY A 109 -8.45 11.15 -0.51
CA GLY A 109 -7.84 10.46 -1.64
C GLY A 109 -8.83 9.51 -2.31
N PHE A 110 -8.39 8.82 -3.37
CA PHE A 110 -9.23 7.82 -4.04
C PHE A 110 -9.21 6.48 -3.31
N LEU A 111 -8.13 6.19 -2.56
CA LEU A 111 -7.96 4.92 -1.87
C LEU A 111 -8.21 5.03 -0.37
N THR A 112 -8.05 6.23 0.19
CA THR A 112 -8.26 6.47 1.62
C THR A 112 -9.74 6.54 1.98
N SER A 113 -10.20 5.60 2.80
CA SER A 113 -11.62 5.40 3.08
C SER A 113 -12.14 5.99 4.39
N HIS A 114 -11.27 6.31 5.36
CA HIS A 114 -11.69 6.75 6.70
C HIS A 114 -11.19 8.15 7.05
N ILE A 115 -12.02 8.92 7.76
CA ILE A 115 -11.63 10.22 8.34
C ILE A 115 -11.04 9.94 9.72
N PHE A 116 -9.89 10.54 10.03
CA PHE A 116 -9.18 10.27 11.28
C PHE A 116 -9.98 10.61 12.56
N GLU A 117 -10.88 11.62 12.52
CA GLU A 117 -11.70 12.05 13.66
C GLU A 117 -12.53 10.91 14.29
N GLY A 118 -12.80 9.83 13.55
CA GLY A 118 -13.51 8.62 14.02
C GLY A 118 -12.66 7.36 14.17
N PHE A 119 -11.33 7.45 14.12
CA PHE A 119 -10.49 6.26 13.91
C PHE A 119 -10.69 5.14 14.95
N ARG A 120 -10.97 5.47 16.21
CA ARG A 120 -11.18 4.49 17.29
C ARG A 120 -12.38 3.60 17.03
N GLN A 121 -13.47 4.17 16.52
CA GLN A 121 -14.68 3.43 16.19
C GLN A 121 -14.44 2.54 14.97
N ASP A 122 -13.83 3.10 13.93
CA ASP A 122 -13.51 2.38 12.69
C ASP A 122 -12.55 1.21 12.95
N MET A 123 -11.50 1.44 13.75
CA MET A 123 -10.56 0.39 14.12
C MET A 123 -11.21 -0.72 14.94
N ARG A 124 -12.11 -0.41 15.89
CA ARG A 124 -12.87 -1.44 16.61
C ARG A 124 -13.78 -2.24 15.68
N ALA A 125 -14.42 -1.58 14.73
CA ALA A 125 -15.24 -2.25 13.72
C ALA A 125 -14.40 -3.20 12.86
N VAL A 126 -13.15 -2.83 12.53
CA VAL A 126 -12.22 -3.72 11.82
C VAL A 126 -11.75 -4.88 12.71
N ILE A 127 -11.33 -4.60 13.94
CA ILE A 127 -10.70 -5.60 14.83
C ILE A 127 -11.71 -6.65 15.30
N HIS A 128 -12.88 -6.21 15.75
CA HIS A 128 -13.89 -7.11 16.31
C HIS A 128 -14.89 -7.61 15.25
N GLY A 129 -14.99 -6.91 14.12
CA GLY A 129 -16.08 -7.10 13.18
C GLY A 129 -17.42 -6.67 13.77
N ASN A 130 -18.44 -6.54 12.92
CA ASN A 130 -19.80 -6.55 13.44
C ASN A 130 -20.12 -8.02 13.71
N ASN A 131 -20.41 -8.42 14.97
CA ASN A 131 -20.52 -9.79 15.50
C ASN A 131 -21.31 -10.83 14.66
N THR A 132 -21.99 -10.41 13.59
CA THR A 132 -22.82 -11.21 12.67
C THR A 132 -22.49 -11.04 11.18
N LEU A 133 -21.72 -10.01 10.77
CA LEU A 133 -21.59 -9.60 9.35
C LEU A 133 -20.14 -9.38 8.88
N GLY A 134 -19.13 -9.61 9.72
CA GLY A 134 -17.73 -9.44 9.32
C GLY A 134 -17.36 -8.00 8.96
N VAL A 135 -16.24 -7.83 8.24
CA VAL A 135 -15.74 -6.53 7.78
C VAL A 135 -15.89 -6.43 6.27
N TYR A 136 -16.47 -5.35 5.76
CA TYR A 136 -16.51 -5.09 4.32
C TYR A 136 -15.10 -4.74 3.82
N ILE A 137 -14.65 -5.47 2.79
CA ILE A 137 -13.35 -5.24 2.16
C ILE A 137 -13.53 -5.17 0.66
N THR A 138 -12.73 -4.32 0.02
CA THR A 138 -12.64 -4.21 -1.43
C THR A 138 -11.31 -4.82 -1.87
N LEU A 139 -11.37 -5.85 -2.72
CA LEU A 139 -10.17 -6.41 -3.35
C LEU A 139 -9.77 -5.52 -4.52
N ARG A 140 -8.51 -5.09 -4.53
CA ARG A 140 -7.94 -4.29 -5.63
C ARG A 140 -6.90 -5.14 -6.36
N MET A 141 -7.02 -5.20 -7.69
CA MET A 141 -6.08 -5.95 -8.52
C MET A 141 -4.70 -5.28 -8.55
N ARG A 142 -3.66 -6.08 -8.80
CA ARG A 142 -2.29 -5.60 -9.04
C ARG A 142 -1.77 -6.18 -10.35
N LEU A 143 -0.95 -5.43 -11.05
CA LEU A 143 -0.19 -5.90 -12.21
C LEU A 143 1.08 -6.60 -11.74
N ARG A 144 1.40 -7.75 -12.31
CA ARG A 144 2.72 -8.36 -12.16
C ARG A 144 3.59 -7.99 -13.35
N CYS A 145 4.62 -7.19 -13.11
CA CYS A 145 5.58 -6.75 -14.10
C CYS A 145 6.90 -7.51 -13.95
N VAL A 146 7.42 -8.07 -15.04
CA VAL A 146 8.71 -8.77 -15.09
C VAL A 146 9.57 -8.16 -16.19
N ILE A 147 10.78 -7.74 -15.84
CA ILE A 147 11.70 -7.16 -16.83
C ILE A 147 12.50 -8.27 -17.49
N PHE A 148 12.47 -8.31 -18.82
CA PHE A 148 13.27 -9.22 -19.65
C PHE A 148 14.38 -8.46 -20.36
N ARG A 149 15.56 -9.09 -20.47
CA ARG A 149 16.67 -8.61 -21.30
C ARG A 149 17.22 -9.78 -22.10
N ASN A 150 17.32 -9.61 -23.42
CA ASN A 150 17.77 -10.66 -24.35
C ASN A 150 17.00 -11.98 -24.18
N GLY A 151 15.67 -11.89 -24.03
CA GLY A 151 14.78 -13.05 -23.85
C GLY A 151 14.87 -13.73 -22.48
N LYS A 152 15.68 -13.23 -21.54
CA LYS A 152 15.82 -13.79 -20.19
C LYS A 152 15.24 -12.84 -19.14
N ALA A 153 14.49 -13.39 -18.18
CA ALA A 153 14.02 -12.62 -17.04
C ALA A 153 15.22 -12.10 -16.24
N MET A 154 15.20 -10.81 -15.91
CA MET A 154 16.25 -10.20 -15.11
C MET A 154 16.08 -10.59 -13.63
N PRO A 155 17.10 -11.16 -12.97
CA PRO A 155 17.03 -11.54 -11.57
C PRO A 155 16.61 -10.36 -10.67
N GLY A 156 15.64 -10.58 -9.79
CA GLY A 156 15.14 -9.57 -8.86
C GLY A 156 14.34 -8.42 -9.48
N LYS A 157 14.02 -8.46 -10.78
CA LYS A 157 13.22 -7.43 -11.48
C LYS A 157 11.79 -7.91 -11.74
N VAL A 158 11.13 -8.30 -10.66
CA VAL A 158 9.71 -8.67 -10.62
C VAL A 158 9.02 -7.71 -9.65
N PHE A 159 7.92 -7.10 -10.09
CA PHE A 159 7.22 -6.06 -9.34
C PHE A 159 5.72 -6.35 -9.36
N ASP A 160 5.07 -6.29 -8.21
CA ASP A 160 3.60 -6.30 -8.09
C ASP A 160 3.13 -4.85 -7.86
N VAL A 161 2.35 -4.32 -8.80
CA VAL A 161 2.10 -2.88 -8.95
C VAL A 161 0.61 -2.59 -8.79
N LEU A 162 0.24 -1.72 -7.85
CA LEU A 162 -1.15 -1.39 -7.58
C LEU A 162 -1.76 -0.44 -8.61
N ASN A 163 -1.03 0.61 -8.99
CA ASN A 163 -1.55 1.64 -9.89
C ASN A 163 -1.17 1.36 -11.35
N GLU A 164 0.05 1.71 -11.75
CA GLU A 164 0.47 1.58 -13.15
C GLU A 164 1.94 1.24 -13.34
N VAL A 165 2.23 0.63 -14.50
CA VAL A 165 3.58 0.51 -15.04
C VAL A 165 3.74 1.55 -16.15
N VAL A 166 4.76 2.39 -16.04
CA VAL A 166 5.11 3.40 -17.05
C VAL A 166 6.41 2.97 -17.75
N VAL A 167 6.38 2.96 -19.08
CA VAL A 167 7.56 2.81 -19.92
C VAL A 167 7.70 4.10 -20.73
N ASP A 168 8.70 4.91 -20.44
CA ASP A 168 8.92 6.19 -21.10
C ASP A 168 10.31 6.32 -21.73
N ARG A 169 10.53 7.42 -22.45
CA ARG A 169 11.82 7.76 -23.09
C ARG A 169 12.91 8.20 -22.11
N GLY A 170 12.62 8.33 -20.82
CA GLY A 170 13.51 8.87 -19.81
C GLY A 170 14.01 10.27 -20.18
N SER A 171 15.31 10.50 -20.02
CA SER A 171 15.96 11.76 -20.38
C SER A 171 16.25 11.90 -21.89
N ASN A 172 15.91 10.90 -22.71
CA ASN A 172 16.20 10.94 -24.14
C ASN A 172 15.33 12.02 -24.82
N PRO A 173 15.92 12.98 -25.58
CA PRO A 173 15.15 14.01 -26.28
C PRO A 173 14.33 13.46 -27.46
N TYR A 174 14.63 12.26 -27.95
CA TYR A 174 13.92 11.63 -29.07
C TYR A 174 12.70 10.83 -28.58
N LEU A 175 11.68 10.74 -29.45
CA LEU A 175 10.50 9.91 -29.17
C LEU A 175 10.89 8.45 -28.97
N SER A 176 10.29 7.81 -27.96
CA SER A 176 10.38 6.37 -27.78
C SER A 176 9.68 5.64 -28.93
N LYS A 177 10.16 4.45 -29.26
CA LYS A 177 9.50 3.53 -30.19
C LYS A 177 9.21 2.25 -29.44
N ILE A 178 7.97 2.08 -29.03
CA ILE A 178 7.53 0.98 -28.16
C ILE A 178 6.58 0.10 -28.96
N GLU A 179 6.88 -1.20 -29.03
CA GLU A 179 5.98 -2.18 -29.62
C GLU A 179 5.17 -2.85 -28.50
N CYS A 180 3.85 -2.82 -28.63
CA CYS A 180 2.93 -3.37 -27.64
C CYS A 180 2.36 -4.69 -28.15
N TYR A 181 2.54 -5.75 -27.37
CA TYR A 181 2.08 -7.09 -27.70
C TYR A 181 1.08 -7.60 -26.67
N GLU A 182 0.05 -8.30 -27.13
CA GLU A 182 -0.86 -9.08 -26.30
C GLU A 182 -0.86 -10.53 -26.80
N HIS A 183 -0.57 -11.50 -25.91
CA HIS A 183 -0.45 -12.92 -26.29
C HIS A 183 0.41 -13.17 -27.54
N ASN A 184 1.56 -12.47 -27.65
CA ASN A 184 2.50 -12.47 -28.79
C ASN A 184 1.96 -11.88 -30.11
N HIS A 185 0.79 -11.26 -30.12
CA HIS A 185 0.27 -10.51 -31.26
C HIS A 185 0.60 -9.02 -31.10
N LEU A 186 1.19 -8.42 -32.14
CA LEU A 186 1.45 -6.98 -32.17
C LEU A 186 0.10 -6.23 -32.24
N ILE A 187 -0.18 -5.45 -31.20
CA ILE A 187 -1.38 -4.61 -31.14
C ILE A 187 -1.12 -3.26 -31.78
N THR A 188 -0.02 -2.60 -31.40
CA THR A 188 0.34 -1.28 -31.93
C THR A 188 1.81 -0.96 -31.73
N LYS A 189 2.28 0.08 -32.43
CA LYS A 189 3.60 0.69 -32.26
C LYS A 189 3.41 2.13 -31.80
N VAL A 190 3.82 2.43 -30.58
CA VAL A 190 3.73 3.76 -29.99
C VAL A 190 4.99 4.55 -30.31
N GLN A 191 4.80 5.74 -30.87
CA GLN A 191 5.84 6.76 -31.04
C GLN A 191 5.46 7.98 -30.23
N GLY A 192 6.15 8.22 -29.12
CA GLY A 192 5.73 9.22 -28.15
C GLY A 192 6.65 9.30 -26.94
N ASP A 193 6.15 9.94 -25.89
CA ASP A 193 6.86 9.99 -24.60
C ASP A 193 6.93 8.63 -23.93
N GLY A 194 5.88 7.80 -24.04
CA GLY A 194 5.85 6.48 -23.43
C GLY A 194 4.51 5.77 -23.53
N VAL A 195 4.35 4.70 -22.75
CA VAL A 195 3.13 3.89 -22.58
C VAL A 195 2.87 3.68 -21.09
N ILE A 196 1.59 3.77 -20.71
CA ILE A 196 1.11 3.48 -19.34
C ILE A 196 0.20 2.26 -19.40
N VAL A 197 0.46 1.28 -18.53
CA VAL A 197 -0.43 0.14 -18.30
C VAL A 197 -0.93 0.24 -16.87
N ALA A 198 -2.21 0.55 -16.68
CA ALA A 198 -2.82 0.82 -15.37
C ALA A 198 -3.84 -0.25 -14.98
N THR A 199 -3.99 -0.47 -13.68
CA THR A 199 -5.15 -1.16 -13.10
C THR A 199 -6.37 -0.22 -13.06
N PRO A 200 -7.59 -0.73 -12.77
CA PRO A 200 -8.72 0.13 -12.42
C PRO A 200 -8.41 1.09 -11.26
N THR A 201 -7.63 0.65 -10.27
CA THR A 201 -7.17 1.50 -9.16
C THR A 201 -6.24 2.62 -9.65
N GLY A 202 -5.32 2.32 -10.58
CA GLY A 202 -4.44 3.31 -11.20
C GLY A 202 -5.12 4.22 -12.22
N SER A 203 -6.38 3.96 -12.59
CA SER A 203 -7.10 4.76 -13.59
C SER A 203 -7.24 6.22 -13.14
N THR A 204 -7.38 6.47 -11.83
CA THR A 204 -7.50 7.80 -11.20
C THR A 204 -6.14 8.44 -10.87
N ALA A 205 -5.03 7.74 -11.13
CA ALA A 205 -3.67 8.21 -10.88
C ALA A 205 -3.07 8.82 -12.16
N TYR A 206 -1.86 8.39 -12.55
CA TYR A 206 -1.16 9.01 -13.68
C TYR A 206 -1.89 8.77 -15.02
N SER A 207 -2.62 7.66 -15.12
CA SER A 207 -3.48 7.37 -16.28
C SER A 207 -4.48 8.49 -16.57
N THR A 208 -5.13 9.07 -15.55
CA THR A 208 -6.07 10.19 -15.74
C THR A 208 -5.35 11.43 -16.28
N ALA A 209 -4.16 11.75 -15.74
CA ALA A 209 -3.37 12.89 -16.20
C ALA A 209 -2.91 12.75 -17.66
N ALA A 210 -2.71 11.52 -18.13
CA ALA A 210 -2.41 11.20 -19.53
C ALA A 210 -3.64 11.11 -20.45
N GLY A 211 -4.84 11.45 -19.95
CA GLY A 211 -6.09 11.42 -20.71
C GLY A 211 -6.80 10.06 -20.75
N GLY A 212 -6.39 9.11 -19.91
CA GLY A 212 -7.05 7.82 -19.74
C GLY A 212 -8.41 7.93 -19.04
N SER A 213 -9.30 6.97 -19.30
CA SER A 213 -10.62 6.90 -18.67
C SER A 213 -10.54 6.42 -17.22
N MET A 214 -11.51 6.85 -16.41
CA MET A 214 -11.71 6.35 -15.06
C MET A 214 -12.45 5.01 -15.09
N VAL A 215 -11.98 4.03 -14.32
CA VAL A 215 -12.51 2.66 -14.30
C VAL A 215 -12.81 2.27 -12.85
N GLY A 216 -14.04 1.82 -12.59
CA GLY A 216 -14.55 1.42 -11.26
C GLY A 216 -14.77 -0.07 -11.11
#